data_AF-B3ERP3-F1
#
_entry.id   AF-B3ERP3-F1
#
_cell.length_a   1.000
_cell.length_b   1.000
_cell.length_c   1.000
_cell.angle_alpha   90.00
_cell.angle_beta   90.00
_cell.angle_gamma   90.00
#
_symmetry.space_group_name_H-M   'P 1'
#
loop_
_entity.id
_entity.type
_entity.pdbx_description
1 polymer ?
#
loop_
_entity_poly.entity_id
_entity_poly.type
_entity_poly.pdbx_seq_one_letter_code
_entity_poly.pdbx_strand_id
1 'polypeptide(L)'
;MKKRYFLPLPIMVCFLLLSLFLQSCGGPTNLPIQVEEEPADTIELEEGQEQGRRKGARIEIGEGQEQAIGWLHELEGLDKEKEKEEPMKHLVDKDLADRNLMEDFSNPTEQGLKRPVVLRVSSNSDTEGRQRKKRRSEEIRENPFERCPEEITFMILELAARSNYLSDGNTGSLRLVCRDWQGIMEQKQMKKSIASIKHEYIYQKFLKGVLVYRPDGESDEGRIDLPIASLVNPLEGTFDLSQCGDTGEYLSISTGYRKGKKVENTNKLEIWLTPRFLVEKEINGSAQHFKKIFPSKWPEKASIGILWTLGKWDKMRRYDYLTDHKMEELGNDNLYEKHGYTPGDEPHQYMCKEIYATRKFHVHFVN
;
A
#
# COMPACT_ATOMS: atom_id res chain seq x y z
N MET A 1 16.69 -52.17 -10.67
CA MET A 1 15.45 -51.49 -11.11
C MET A 1 15.65 -49.99 -11.00
N LYS A 2 15.67 -49.25 -12.12
CA LYS A 2 15.81 -47.78 -12.11
C LYS A 2 14.43 -47.15 -11.89
N LYS A 3 14.21 -46.52 -10.73
CA LYS A 3 12.98 -45.74 -10.46
C LYS A 3 13.02 -44.50 -11.35
N ARG A 4 12.10 -44.41 -12.31
CA ARG A 4 11.89 -43.18 -13.08
C ARG A 4 10.99 -42.28 -12.25
N TYR A 5 11.52 -41.15 -11.81
CA TYR A 5 10.73 -40.10 -11.17
C TYR A 5 10.04 -39.32 -12.30
N PHE A 6 8.72 -39.50 -12.42
CA PHE A 6 7.90 -38.67 -13.29
C PHE A 6 7.51 -37.44 -12.47
N LEU A 7 7.95 -36.25 -12.89
CA LEU A 7 7.48 -35.02 -12.30
C LEU A 7 5.97 -34.88 -12.58
N PRO A 8 5.15 -34.58 -11.56
CA PRO A 8 3.72 -34.33 -11.74
C PRO A 8 3.47 -33.29 -12.82
N LEU A 9 2.52 -33.56 -13.72
CA LEU A 9 2.13 -32.67 -14.81
C LEU A 9 1.93 -31.20 -14.39
N PRO A 10 1.31 -30.89 -13.22
CA PRO A 10 1.13 -29.51 -12.76
C PRO A 10 2.46 -28.77 -12.54
N ILE A 11 3.48 -29.46 -12.05
CA ILE A 11 4.80 -28.88 -11.79
C ILE A 11 5.50 -28.54 -13.12
N MET A 12 5.36 -29.41 -14.13
CA MET A 12 5.89 -29.12 -15.47
C MET A 12 5.18 -27.94 -16.14
N VAL A 13 3.87 -27.78 -15.92
CA VAL A 13 3.11 -26.62 -16.42
C VAL A 13 3.56 -25.33 -15.73
N CYS A 14 3.83 -25.34 -14.43
CA CYS A 14 4.39 -24.18 -13.72
C CYS A 14 5.75 -23.76 -14.28
N PHE A 15 6.66 -24.72 -14.55
CA PHE A 15 7.96 -24.41 -15.17
C PHE A 15 7.81 -23.82 -16.58
N LEU A 16 6.86 -24.34 -17.37
CA LEU A 16 6.56 -23.81 -18.71
C LEU A 16 6.02 -22.37 -18.65
N LEU A 17 5.09 -22.08 -17.74
CA LEU A 17 4.55 -20.73 -17.56
C LEU A 17 5.60 -19.74 -17.07
N LEU A 18 6.46 -20.15 -16.13
CA LEU A 18 7.61 -19.35 -15.68
C LEU A 18 8.58 -19.07 -16.82
N SER A 19 8.87 -20.05 -17.67
CA SER A 19 9.77 -19.86 -18.82
C SER A 19 9.20 -18.95 -19.90
N LEU A 20 7.88 -18.99 -20.15
CA LEU A 20 7.19 -18.06 -21.05
C LEU A 20 7.19 -16.62 -20.51
N PHE A 21 7.03 -16.46 -19.20
CA PHE A 21 7.13 -15.15 -18.56
C PHE A 21 8.55 -14.56 -18.64
N LEU A 22 9.58 -15.39 -18.41
CA LEU A 22 10.98 -14.95 -18.51
C LEU A 22 11.38 -14.57 -19.95
N GLN A 23 10.83 -15.25 -20.96
CA GLN A 23 11.09 -14.90 -22.36
C GLN A 23 10.44 -13.57 -22.78
N SER A 24 9.34 -13.16 -22.14
CA SER A 24 8.66 -11.89 -22.42
C SER A 24 9.39 -10.66 -21.86
N CYS A 25 10.32 -10.85 -20.92
CA CYS A 25 11.11 -9.76 -20.33
C CYS A 25 12.44 -9.48 -21.05
N GLY A 26 12.80 -10.25 -22.07
CA GLY A 26 14.01 -10.07 -22.88
C GLY A 26 13.70 -9.51 -24.26
N GLY A 27 13.57 -8.18 -24.38
CA GLY A 27 13.51 -7.52 -25.69
C GLY A 27 14.83 -7.73 -26.47
N PRO A 28 14.79 -7.86 -27.82
CA PRO A 28 15.97 -8.17 -28.61
C PRO A 28 16.82 -6.91 -28.80
N THR A 29 17.93 -6.79 -28.06
CA THR A 29 19.03 -5.94 -28.49
C THR A 29 19.77 -6.65 -29.62
N ASN A 30 19.36 -6.35 -30.85
CA ASN A 30 20.19 -6.56 -32.03
C ASN A 30 21.49 -5.76 -31.85
N LEU A 31 22.61 -6.45 -31.62
CA LEU A 31 23.94 -5.88 -31.80
C LEU A 31 24.47 -6.31 -33.17
N PRO A 32 24.88 -5.37 -34.03
CA PRO A 32 25.62 -5.73 -35.23
C PRO A 32 27.05 -6.14 -34.83
N ILE A 33 27.46 -7.31 -35.30
CA ILE A 33 28.86 -7.75 -35.28
C ILE A 33 29.58 -6.93 -36.35
N GLN A 34 30.48 -6.03 -35.94
CA GLN A 34 31.51 -5.46 -36.80
C GLN A 34 32.85 -6.13 -36.50
N VAL A 35 33.45 -6.64 -37.57
CA VAL A 35 34.80 -7.18 -37.69
C VAL A 35 35.65 -6.10 -38.37
N GLU A 36 36.98 -6.19 -38.16
CA GLU A 36 38.09 -5.43 -38.76
C GLU A 36 38.53 -4.20 -37.95
N GLU A 37 39.80 -3.83 -37.80
CA GLU A 37 41.14 -4.41 -38.02
C GLU A 37 42.08 -3.42 -37.26
N GLU A 38 43.15 -3.92 -36.63
CA GLU A 38 44.32 -3.12 -36.24
C GLU A 38 45.21 -2.89 -37.49
N PRO A 39 46.13 -1.89 -37.58
CA PRO A 39 46.97 -1.39 -36.48
C PRO A 39 47.41 0.11 -36.51
N ALA A 40 48.09 0.46 -35.41
CA ALA A 40 49.26 1.36 -35.27
C ALA A 40 49.11 2.91 -35.19
N ASP A 41 49.86 3.41 -34.20
CA ASP A 41 50.55 4.70 -34.01
C ASP A 41 49.83 5.95 -33.45
N THR A 42 50.21 6.23 -32.19
CA THR A 42 50.65 7.49 -31.57
C THR A 42 49.91 8.81 -31.87
N ILE A 43 49.39 9.48 -30.82
CA ILE A 43 49.69 10.88 -30.40
C ILE A 43 48.72 11.31 -29.26
N GLU A 44 49.21 12.24 -28.45
CA GLU A 44 48.79 12.74 -27.14
C GLU A 44 47.49 13.59 -27.08
N LEU A 45 47.02 13.75 -25.83
CA LEU A 45 46.21 14.85 -25.23
C LEU A 45 44.75 15.08 -25.69
N GLU A 46 43.79 14.82 -24.79
CA GLU A 46 42.90 15.80 -24.09
C GLU A 46 41.54 15.22 -23.66
N GLU A 47 41.09 15.71 -22.49
CA GLU A 47 39.71 15.79 -21.95
C GLU A 47 38.87 14.51 -21.79
N GLY A 48 38.95 13.93 -20.58
CA GLY A 48 37.98 12.94 -20.09
C GLY A 48 36.71 13.58 -19.54
N GLN A 49 35.64 13.60 -20.34
CA GLN A 49 34.25 13.63 -19.86
C GLN A 49 33.86 12.23 -19.39
N GLU A 50 33.77 12.03 -18.08
CA GLU A 50 33.39 10.74 -17.50
C GLU A 50 31.86 10.64 -17.39
N GLN A 51 31.25 10.02 -18.40
CA GLN A 51 29.83 9.66 -18.41
C GLN A 51 29.64 8.39 -17.57
N GLY A 52 29.23 8.56 -16.31
CA GLY A 52 29.02 7.51 -15.33
C GLY A 52 27.96 6.47 -15.73
N ARG A 53 28.44 5.29 -16.14
CA ARG A 53 27.71 4.02 -16.24
C ARG A 53 27.03 3.69 -14.90
N ARG A 54 25.70 3.69 -14.84
CA ARG A 54 24.94 3.17 -13.70
C ARG A 54 25.10 1.64 -13.63
N LYS A 55 25.94 1.16 -12.72
CA LYS A 55 25.93 -0.22 -12.27
C LYS A 55 24.65 -0.44 -11.45
N GLY A 56 23.80 -1.37 -11.89
CA GLY A 56 22.65 -1.81 -11.11
C GLY A 56 23.12 -2.45 -9.81
N ALA A 57 22.84 -1.80 -8.69
CA ALA A 57 23.07 -2.38 -7.36
C ALA A 57 22.09 -3.55 -7.17
N ARG A 58 22.65 -4.74 -6.98
CA ARG A 58 21.92 -5.92 -6.50
C ARG A 58 21.63 -5.66 -5.02
N ILE A 59 20.36 -5.41 -4.70
CA ILE A 59 19.91 -5.27 -3.31
C ILE A 59 19.89 -6.68 -2.71
N GLU A 60 20.84 -6.96 -1.82
CA GLU A 60 20.79 -8.14 -0.97
C GLU A 60 19.78 -7.86 0.16
N ILE A 61 18.70 -8.64 0.16
CA ILE A 61 17.69 -8.66 1.21
C ILE A 61 18.35 -9.27 2.44
N GLY A 62 18.67 -8.44 3.45
CA GLY A 62 19.26 -8.91 4.71
C GLY A 62 18.27 -9.70 5.57
N GLU A 63 18.77 -10.60 6.40
CA GLU A 63 18.01 -11.54 7.25
C GLU A 63 16.89 -10.88 8.11
N GLY A 64 16.99 -9.57 8.41
CA GLY A 64 15.93 -8.82 9.10
C GLY A 64 14.63 -8.64 8.30
N GLN A 65 14.67 -8.68 6.96
CA GLN A 65 13.48 -8.60 6.11
C GLN A 65 12.70 -9.91 6.07
N GLU A 66 13.38 -11.06 6.18
CA GLU A 66 12.72 -12.36 6.27
C GLU A 66 11.95 -12.52 7.58
N GLN A 67 12.45 -11.98 8.69
CA GLN A 67 11.72 -11.98 9.97
C GLN A 67 10.44 -11.16 9.90
N ALA A 68 10.40 -10.04 9.18
CA ALA A 68 9.21 -9.22 9.05
C ALA A 68 8.15 -9.82 8.11
N ILE A 69 8.59 -10.48 7.02
CA ILE A 69 7.71 -11.29 6.16
C ILE A 69 7.16 -12.49 6.94
N GLY A 70 8.02 -13.15 7.74
CA GLY A 70 7.61 -14.17 8.70
C GLY A 70 6.57 -13.65 9.68
N TRP A 71 6.75 -12.44 10.19
CA TRP A 71 5.79 -11.76 11.07
C TRP A 71 4.46 -11.53 10.37
N LEU A 72 4.44 -11.07 9.11
CA LEU A 72 3.20 -10.93 8.32
C LEU A 72 2.44 -12.26 8.17
N HIS A 73 3.15 -13.37 7.94
CA HIS A 73 2.55 -14.70 7.83
C HIS A 73 2.12 -15.31 9.18
N GLU A 74 2.90 -15.13 10.25
CA GLU A 74 2.56 -15.58 11.61
C GLU A 74 1.30 -14.86 12.12
N LEU A 75 1.22 -13.58 11.81
CA LEU A 75 0.06 -12.72 12.03
C LEU A 75 -1.21 -13.20 11.28
N GLU A 76 -1.10 -13.81 10.10
CA GLU A 76 -2.23 -14.43 9.39
C GLU A 76 -2.67 -15.76 10.02
N GLY A 77 -1.77 -16.44 10.72
CA GLY A 77 -2.04 -17.68 11.46
C GLY A 77 -2.97 -17.46 12.65
N LEU A 78 -2.84 -16.34 13.37
CA LEU A 78 -3.65 -16.01 14.56
C LEU A 78 -5.15 -15.83 14.26
N ASP A 79 -5.52 -15.42 13.05
CA ASP A 79 -6.93 -15.34 12.65
C ASP A 79 -7.57 -16.73 12.50
N LYS A 80 -6.78 -17.77 12.22
CA LYS A 80 -7.29 -19.15 12.08
C LYS A 80 -7.58 -19.81 13.43
N GLU A 81 -6.96 -19.34 14.52
CA GLU A 81 -7.25 -19.85 15.88
C GLU A 81 -8.55 -19.25 16.43
N LYS A 82 -8.89 -18.00 16.10
CA LYS A 82 -10.16 -17.39 16.50
C LYS A 82 -11.39 -17.95 15.80
N GLU A 83 -11.26 -18.53 14.60
CA GLU A 83 -12.38 -19.20 13.91
C GLU A 83 -12.68 -20.62 14.46
N LYS A 84 -11.94 -21.11 15.47
CA LYS A 84 -12.17 -22.43 16.10
C LYS A 84 -12.91 -22.40 17.46
N GLU A 85 -13.29 -21.24 17.98
CA GLU A 85 -14.15 -21.18 19.18
C GLU A 85 -15.64 -21.31 18.82
N GLU A 86 -16.30 -22.24 19.51
CA GLU A 86 -17.61 -22.84 19.24
C GLU A 86 -18.83 -21.89 19.16
N PRO A 87 -19.92 -22.32 18.49
CA PRO A 87 -21.18 -21.58 18.48
C PRO A 87 -21.87 -21.65 19.84
N MET A 88 -21.86 -20.53 20.56
CA MET A 88 -22.62 -20.35 21.79
C MET A 88 -24.12 -20.43 21.47
N LYS A 89 -24.78 -21.46 22.04
CA LYS A 89 -26.22 -21.70 21.95
C LYS A 89 -26.98 -20.52 22.56
N HIS A 90 -27.70 -19.77 21.73
CA HIS A 90 -28.65 -18.77 22.22
C HIS A 90 -29.92 -19.48 22.68
N LEU A 91 -30.11 -19.51 24.00
CA LEU A 91 -31.39 -19.88 24.60
C LEU A 91 -32.40 -18.76 24.29
N VAL A 92 -33.57 -19.22 23.84
CA VAL A 92 -34.80 -18.44 23.66
C VAL A 92 -35.37 -18.15 25.04
N ASP A 93 -35.68 -16.90 25.34
CA ASP A 93 -36.79 -16.57 26.23
C ASP A 93 -37.65 -15.49 25.58
N LYS A 94 -38.92 -15.87 25.41
CA LYS A 94 -40.05 -15.02 25.07
C LYS A 94 -40.55 -14.38 26.36
N ASP A 95 -40.90 -13.10 26.32
CA ASP A 95 -42.27 -12.63 26.56
C ASP A 95 -42.34 -11.13 26.93
N LEU A 96 -43.52 -10.58 26.63
CA LEU A 96 -44.14 -9.33 27.08
C LEU A 96 -43.90 -8.02 26.29
N ALA A 97 -44.71 -7.89 25.23
CA ALA A 97 -45.92 -7.06 25.15
C ALA A 97 -45.90 -5.54 25.44
N ASP A 98 -46.54 -4.84 24.48
CA ASP A 98 -47.39 -3.65 24.59
C ASP A 98 -46.76 -2.27 24.88
N ARG A 99 -46.79 -1.37 23.87
CA ARG A 99 -47.89 -0.38 23.74
C ARG A 99 -47.83 0.45 22.46
N ASN A 100 -49.02 0.62 21.89
CA ASN A 100 -49.43 1.44 20.74
C ASN A 100 -49.24 2.96 20.95
N LEU A 101 -49.13 3.68 19.82
CA LEU A 101 -49.81 4.94 19.43
C LEU A 101 -49.15 5.40 18.10
N MET A 102 -49.69 5.09 16.93
CA MET A 102 -50.80 5.78 16.24
C MET A 102 -50.55 7.29 16.09
N GLU A 103 -50.18 7.72 14.88
CA GLU A 103 -50.76 8.89 14.21
C GLU A 103 -50.37 8.90 12.71
N ASP A 104 -51.41 8.74 11.88
CA ASP A 104 -51.46 9.02 10.45
C ASP A 104 -51.35 10.53 10.19
N PHE A 105 -50.61 10.97 9.16
CA PHE A 105 -51.01 12.12 8.32
C PHE A 105 -50.32 12.06 6.94
N SER A 106 -51.13 11.78 5.92
CA SER A 106 -51.27 12.51 4.65
C SER A 106 -50.05 12.76 3.74
N ASN A 107 -50.04 12.05 2.60
CA ASN A 107 -49.50 12.48 1.29
C ASN A 107 -50.43 13.53 0.62
N PRO A 108 -50.17 14.08 -0.60
CA PRO A 108 -48.95 14.14 -1.44
C PRO A 108 -48.62 15.56 -1.96
N THR A 109 -47.46 15.76 -2.61
CA THR A 109 -47.37 16.80 -3.67
C THR A 109 -46.47 16.32 -4.80
N GLU A 110 -47.10 16.10 -5.95
CA GLU A 110 -46.51 15.92 -7.26
C GLU A 110 -45.81 17.19 -7.73
N GLN A 111 -44.56 17.10 -8.20
CA GLN A 111 -44.02 18.07 -9.16
C GLN A 111 -43.24 17.32 -10.25
N GLY A 112 -43.87 17.30 -11.43
CA GLY A 112 -43.33 16.73 -12.65
C GLY A 112 -42.23 17.60 -13.25
N LEU A 113 -41.09 16.98 -13.55
CA LEU A 113 -40.04 17.54 -14.41
C LEU A 113 -40.04 16.78 -15.73
N LYS A 114 -40.63 17.42 -16.74
CA LYS A 114 -40.64 16.99 -18.15
C LYS A 114 -39.21 16.95 -18.68
N ARG A 115 -38.76 15.79 -19.14
CA ARG A 115 -37.54 15.65 -19.97
C ARG A 115 -37.87 15.93 -21.44
N PRO A 116 -37.00 16.64 -22.19
CA PRO A 116 -37.20 16.88 -23.62
C PRO A 116 -36.94 15.61 -24.45
N VAL A 117 -37.86 15.37 -25.38
CA VAL A 117 -37.80 14.32 -26.40
C VAL A 117 -36.79 14.72 -27.47
N VAL A 118 -35.69 13.96 -27.58
CA VAL A 118 -34.73 14.10 -28.68
C VAL A 118 -35.22 13.28 -29.87
N LEU A 119 -35.68 13.97 -30.91
CA LEU A 119 -36.00 13.40 -32.22
C LEU A 119 -34.71 12.94 -32.89
N ARG A 120 -34.51 11.62 -33.02
CA ARG A 120 -33.47 11.04 -33.87
C ARG A 120 -33.94 11.07 -35.33
N VAL A 121 -33.29 11.91 -36.12
CA VAL A 121 -33.41 11.94 -37.58
C VAL A 121 -32.74 10.68 -38.13
N SER A 122 -33.54 9.85 -38.79
CA SER A 122 -33.09 8.71 -39.59
C SER A 122 -32.54 9.23 -40.92
N SER A 123 -31.25 9.06 -41.16
CA SER A 123 -30.64 9.25 -42.48
C SER A 123 -30.24 7.88 -43.01
N ASN A 124 -31.08 7.34 -43.89
CA ASN A 124 -30.75 6.23 -44.76
C ASN A 124 -30.17 6.81 -46.05
N SER A 125 -28.89 6.55 -46.33
CA SER A 125 -28.40 6.48 -47.70
C SER A 125 -27.20 5.52 -47.77
N ASP A 126 -27.29 4.66 -48.78
CA ASP A 126 -26.20 4.06 -49.52
C ASP A 126 -25.55 2.78 -48.98
N THR A 127 -26.32 1.73 -49.23
CA THR A 127 -25.85 0.44 -49.74
C THR A 127 -24.89 0.60 -50.93
N GLU A 128 -23.61 0.26 -50.76
CA GLU A 128 -22.83 -0.59 -51.67
C GLU A 128 -21.41 -0.84 -51.12
N GLY A 129 -20.96 -2.10 -51.15
CA GLY A 129 -19.61 -2.50 -50.70
C GLY A 129 -19.54 -3.51 -49.55
N ARG A 130 -20.55 -4.38 -49.37
CA ARG A 130 -20.69 -5.25 -48.19
C ARG A 130 -20.33 -6.74 -48.40
N GLN A 131 -19.37 -7.06 -49.28
CA GLN A 131 -19.07 -8.49 -49.58
C GLN A 131 -17.63 -8.98 -49.34
N ARG A 132 -16.72 -8.22 -48.72
CA ARG A 132 -15.36 -8.74 -48.39
C ARG A 132 -14.89 -8.66 -46.94
N LYS A 133 -15.75 -8.28 -45.98
CA LYS A 133 -15.40 -8.19 -44.54
C LYS A 133 -16.09 -9.22 -43.63
N LYS A 134 -16.54 -10.37 -44.16
CA LYS A 134 -17.41 -11.30 -43.41
C LYS A 134 -16.90 -12.76 -43.34
N ARG A 135 -15.59 -12.98 -43.24
CA ARG A 135 -14.98 -14.30 -42.97
C ARG A 135 -13.75 -14.23 -42.06
N ARG A 136 -13.82 -13.41 -41.01
CA ARG A 136 -12.91 -13.50 -39.86
C ARG A 136 -13.67 -13.58 -38.54
N SER A 137 -14.93 -14.01 -38.62
CA SER A 137 -15.76 -14.34 -37.47
C SER A 137 -15.48 -15.78 -37.08
N GLU A 138 -15.26 -15.98 -35.78
CA GLU A 138 -15.42 -17.25 -35.07
C GLU A 138 -14.32 -18.29 -35.29
N GLU A 139 -13.06 -17.89 -35.11
CA GLU A 139 -12.23 -18.75 -34.25
C GLU A 139 -12.56 -18.32 -32.82
N ILE A 140 -13.65 -18.86 -32.27
CA ILE A 140 -13.95 -18.74 -30.85
C ILE A 140 -12.81 -19.47 -30.16
N ARG A 141 -11.78 -18.71 -29.79
CA ARG A 141 -10.66 -19.20 -29.03
C ARG A 141 -11.25 -19.59 -27.68
N GLU A 142 -11.48 -20.89 -27.48
CA GLU A 142 -11.92 -21.46 -26.21
C GLU A 142 -11.05 -20.84 -25.10
N ASN A 143 -11.69 -20.34 -24.05
CA ASN A 143 -10.95 -19.77 -22.93
C ASN A 143 -10.10 -20.90 -22.33
N PRO A 144 -8.76 -20.79 -22.33
CA PRO A 144 -7.89 -21.87 -21.84
C PRO A 144 -8.12 -22.19 -20.36
N PHE A 145 -8.77 -21.27 -19.62
CA PHE A 145 -9.11 -21.46 -18.21
C PHE A 145 -10.41 -22.24 -17.98
N GLU A 146 -11.26 -22.46 -18.98
CA GLU A 146 -12.51 -23.25 -18.81
C GLU A 146 -12.25 -24.70 -18.39
N ARG A 147 -11.08 -25.24 -18.76
CA ARG A 147 -10.67 -26.61 -18.39
C ARG A 147 -9.68 -26.63 -17.22
N CYS A 148 -9.35 -25.46 -16.67
CA CYS A 148 -8.39 -25.35 -15.58
C CYS A 148 -9.11 -25.60 -14.25
N PRO A 149 -8.56 -26.43 -13.35
CA PRO A 149 -9.11 -26.55 -11.99
C PRO A 149 -9.19 -25.19 -11.30
N GLU A 150 -10.21 -25.01 -10.46
CA GLU A 150 -10.47 -23.75 -9.78
C GLU A 150 -9.28 -23.33 -8.91
N GLU A 151 -8.61 -24.28 -8.26
CA GLU A 151 -7.45 -24.04 -7.40
C GLU A 151 -6.25 -23.50 -8.18
N ILE A 152 -6.03 -24.00 -9.41
CA ILE A 152 -4.97 -23.49 -10.28
C ILE A 152 -5.33 -22.09 -10.76
N THR A 153 -6.58 -21.87 -11.14
CA THR A 153 -7.07 -20.55 -11.56
C THR A 153 -6.95 -19.53 -10.42
N PHE A 154 -7.26 -19.94 -9.19
CA PHE A 154 -7.07 -19.13 -7.98
C PHE A 154 -5.60 -18.72 -7.81
N MET A 155 -4.65 -19.67 -7.86
CA MET A 155 -3.22 -19.35 -7.74
C MET A 155 -2.73 -18.41 -8.85
N ILE A 156 -3.19 -18.61 -10.09
CA ILE A 156 -2.84 -17.73 -11.21
C ILE A 156 -3.37 -16.32 -10.95
N LEU A 157 -4.61 -16.19 -10.50
CA LEU A 157 -5.21 -14.91 -10.17
C LEU A 157 -4.51 -14.24 -8.98
N GLU A 158 -4.07 -15.00 -7.98
CA GLU A 158 -3.36 -14.47 -6.82
C GLU A 158 -2.00 -13.89 -7.22
N LEU A 159 -1.25 -14.62 -8.06
CA LEU A 159 0.00 -14.14 -8.63
C LEU A 159 -0.21 -12.91 -9.52
N ALA A 160 -1.25 -12.91 -10.36
CA ALA A 160 -1.60 -11.77 -11.19
C ALA A 160 -2.02 -10.56 -10.35
N ALA A 161 -2.77 -10.77 -9.27
CA ALA A 161 -3.17 -9.73 -8.34
C ALA A 161 -1.95 -9.10 -7.66
N ARG A 162 -0.99 -9.93 -7.21
CA ARG A 162 0.28 -9.48 -6.65
C ARG A 162 1.07 -8.64 -7.66
N SER A 163 1.23 -9.14 -8.88
CA SER A 163 1.94 -8.42 -9.95
C SER A 163 1.29 -7.08 -10.27
N ASN A 164 -0.03 -7.05 -10.46
CA ASN A 164 -0.75 -5.82 -10.78
C ASN A 164 -0.62 -4.82 -9.62
N TYR A 165 -0.89 -5.25 -8.38
CA TYR A 165 -0.84 -4.36 -7.22
C TYR A 165 0.56 -3.76 -7.00
N LEU A 166 1.62 -4.53 -7.22
CA LEU A 166 3.00 -4.02 -7.16
C LEU A 166 3.32 -3.00 -8.25
N SER A 167 2.60 -3.04 -9.39
CA SER A 167 2.82 -2.14 -10.52
C SER A 167 1.97 -0.86 -10.47
N ASP A 168 0.67 -0.97 -10.19
CA ASP A 168 -0.29 0.13 -10.29
C ASP A 168 -1.18 0.31 -9.05
N GLY A 169 -1.00 -0.53 -8.01
CA GLY A 169 -1.81 -0.49 -6.79
C GLY A 169 -3.27 -0.92 -6.99
N ASN A 170 -3.59 -1.64 -8.07
CA ASN A 170 -4.97 -1.98 -8.44
C ASN A 170 -5.11 -3.43 -8.93
N THR A 171 -6.22 -4.09 -8.60
CA THR A 171 -6.58 -5.42 -9.14
C THR A 171 -7.84 -5.39 -10.00
N GLY A 172 -8.39 -4.20 -10.26
CA GLY A 172 -9.64 -4.00 -10.98
C GLY A 172 -9.62 -4.57 -12.40
N SER A 173 -8.47 -4.54 -13.08
CA SER A 173 -8.29 -5.11 -14.40
C SER A 173 -8.59 -6.62 -14.44
N LEU A 174 -8.26 -7.37 -13.39
CA LEU A 174 -8.52 -8.81 -13.30
C LEU A 174 -10.01 -9.14 -13.27
N ARG A 175 -10.82 -8.25 -12.68
CA ARG A 175 -12.29 -8.42 -12.62
C ARG A 175 -12.95 -8.21 -13.99
N LEU A 176 -12.26 -7.58 -14.93
CA LEU A 176 -12.81 -7.24 -16.25
C LEU A 176 -12.48 -8.30 -17.31
N VAL A 177 -11.69 -9.33 -16.98
CA VAL A 177 -11.24 -10.35 -17.94
C VAL A 177 -12.38 -11.26 -18.37
N CYS A 178 -13.05 -11.92 -17.42
CA CYS A 178 -14.24 -12.73 -17.67
C CYS A 178 -15.07 -12.90 -16.39
N ARG A 179 -16.29 -13.44 -16.52
CA ARG A 179 -17.21 -13.65 -15.39
C ARG A 179 -16.66 -14.62 -14.35
N ASP A 180 -15.95 -15.66 -14.77
CA ASP A 180 -15.40 -16.66 -13.85
C ASP A 180 -14.31 -16.04 -12.96
N TRP A 181 -13.43 -15.23 -13.56
CA TRP A 181 -12.41 -14.50 -12.81
C TRP A 181 -13.05 -13.49 -11.85
N GLN A 182 -14.07 -12.77 -12.29
CA GLN A 182 -14.84 -11.90 -11.40
C GLN A 182 -15.41 -12.69 -10.21
N GLY A 183 -16.01 -13.86 -10.46
CA GLY A 183 -16.54 -14.75 -9.42
C GLY A 183 -15.48 -15.16 -8.40
N ILE A 184 -14.29 -15.59 -8.87
CA ILE A 184 -13.18 -15.96 -7.99
C ILE A 184 -12.67 -14.74 -7.19
N MET A 185 -12.53 -13.59 -7.84
CA MET A 185 -12.11 -12.33 -7.18
C MET A 185 -13.10 -11.83 -6.12
N GLU A 186 -14.36 -12.27 -6.19
CA GLU A 186 -15.39 -11.95 -5.20
C GLU A 186 -15.43 -12.92 -4.01
N GLN A 187 -14.74 -14.07 -4.10
CA GLN A 187 -14.66 -15.06 -3.02
C GLN A 187 -13.97 -14.49 -1.78
N LYS A 188 -14.41 -14.94 -0.58
CA LYS A 188 -13.85 -14.51 0.72
C LYS A 188 -12.34 -14.76 0.80
N GLN A 189 -11.89 -15.94 0.36
CA GLN A 189 -10.47 -16.32 0.38
C GLN A 189 -9.62 -15.42 -0.52
N MET A 190 -10.12 -15.09 -1.72
CA MET A 190 -9.41 -14.22 -2.64
C MET A 190 -9.32 -12.78 -2.12
N LYS A 191 -10.42 -12.25 -1.56
CA LYS A 191 -10.42 -10.94 -0.88
C LYS A 191 -9.41 -10.88 0.26
N LYS A 192 -9.29 -11.94 1.06
CA LYS A 192 -8.28 -12.04 2.13
C LYS A 192 -6.85 -12.00 1.54
N SER A 193 -6.61 -12.73 0.46
CA SER A 193 -5.32 -12.78 -0.23
C SER A 193 -4.94 -11.40 -0.82
N ILE A 194 -5.90 -10.71 -1.44
CA ILE A 194 -5.70 -9.33 -1.94
C ILE A 194 -5.40 -8.35 -0.81
N ALA A 195 -6.08 -8.47 0.34
CA ALA A 195 -5.78 -7.64 1.50
C ALA A 195 -4.35 -7.85 2.02
N SER A 196 -3.91 -9.11 2.07
CA SER A 196 -2.52 -9.46 2.43
C SER A 196 -1.50 -8.86 1.45
N ILE A 197 -1.72 -9.02 0.14
CA ILE A 197 -0.89 -8.42 -0.92
C ILE A 197 -0.82 -6.88 -0.76
N LYS A 198 -1.95 -6.25 -0.46
CA LYS A 198 -2.02 -4.80 -0.21
C LYS A 198 -1.18 -4.40 1.01
N HIS A 199 -1.24 -5.17 2.10
CA HIS A 199 -0.44 -4.92 3.29
C HIS A 199 1.06 -5.08 3.01
N GLU A 200 1.44 -6.14 2.29
CA GLU A 200 2.82 -6.38 1.85
C GLU A 200 3.33 -5.21 1.00
N TYR A 201 2.53 -4.72 0.05
CA TYR A 201 2.88 -3.55 -0.77
C TYR A 201 3.10 -2.29 0.08
N ILE A 202 2.19 -2.00 1.02
CA ILE A 202 2.33 -0.85 1.91
C ILE A 202 3.58 -1.00 2.78
N TYR A 203 3.86 -2.20 3.27
CA TYR A 203 5.05 -2.48 4.07
C TYR A 203 6.35 -2.28 3.28
N GLN A 204 6.44 -2.83 2.06
CA GLN A 204 7.60 -2.65 1.20
C GLN A 204 7.83 -1.17 0.84
N LYS A 205 6.75 -0.43 0.61
CA LYS A 205 6.83 1.02 0.38
C LYS A 205 7.33 1.74 1.64
N PHE A 206 6.78 1.40 2.80
CA PHE A 206 7.18 1.98 4.09
C PHE A 206 8.67 1.74 4.40
N LEU A 207 9.20 0.56 4.10
CA LEU A 207 10.62 0.23 4.32
C LEU A 207 11.58 1.11 3.51
N LYS A 208 11.16 1.61 2.35
CA LYS A 208 11.96 2.53 1.52
C LYS A 208 12.01 3.94 2.10
N GLY A 209 11.13 4.24 3.05
CA GLY A 209 11.09 5.54 3.70
C GLY A 209 12.37 5.86 4.47
N VAL A 210 12.79 7.11 4.39
CA VAL A 210 13.98 7.66 5.06
C VAL A 210 13.56 8.89 5.85
N LEU A 211 13.92 8.91 7.13
CA LEU A 211 13.83 10.11 7.94
C LEU A 211 15.10 10.94 7.71
N VAL A 212 14.96 12.14 7.18
CA VAL A 212 16.08 13.02 6.86
C VAL A 212 16.11 14.16 7.87
N TYR A 213 17.20 14.26 8.61
CA TYR A 213 17.51 15.42 9.45
C TYR A 213 18.40 16.38 8.68
N ARG A 214 18.03 17.66 8.65
CA ARG A 214 18.85 18.75 8.16
C ARG A 214 18.99 19.81 9.26
N PRO A 215 20.21 20.14 9.72
CA PRO A 215 20.39 21.24 10.67
C PRO A 215 19.93 22.58 10.07
N ASP A 216 20.29 22.82 8.82
CA ASP A 216 19.87 23.96 8.01
C ASP A 216 18.92 23.46 6.92
N GLY A 217 17.65 23.89 6.94
CA GLY A 217 16.63 23.41 6.01
C GLY A 217 16.93 23.68 4.53
N GLU A 218 17.81 24.63 4.23
CA GLU A 218 18.21 25.00 2.85
C GLU A 218 19.53 24.35 2.41
N SER A 219 20.24 23.68 3.32
CA SER A 219 21.55 23.07 3.07
C SER A 219 21.56 21.56 3.36
N ASP A 220 22.37 20.82 2.62
CA ASP A 220 22.67 19.42 2.94
C ASP A 220 23.90 19.30 3.87
N GLU A 221 24.51 20.40 4.31
CA GLU A 221 25.60 20.39 5.29
C GLU A 221 25.09 19.84 6.64
N GLY A 222 25.74 18.79 7.14
CA GLY A 222 25.33 18.11 8.37
C GLY A 222 24.04 17.28 8.23
N ARG A 223 23.56 17.03 7.00
CA ARG A 223 22.42 16.14 6.74
C ARG A 223 22.68 14.72 7.25
N ILE A 224 21.67 14.14 7.89
CA ILE A 224 21.68 12.75 8.36
C ILE A 224 20.46 12.04 7.80
N ASP A 225 20.72 10.92 7.11
CA ASP A 225 19.69 10.04 6.59
C ASP A 225 19.53 8.84 7.53
N LEU A 226 18.30 8.64 8.00
CA LEU A 226 17.92 7.58 8.94
C LEU A 226 16.87 6.68 8.25
N PRO A 227 17.29 5.63 7.53
CA PRO A 227 16.38 4.73 6.83
C PRO A 227 15.46 3.98 7.81
N ILE A 228 14.19 3.78 7.46
CA ILE A 228 13.29 2.90 8.23
C ILE A 228 13.83 1.48 8.27
N ALA A 229 14.38 1.01 7.15
CA ALA A 229 14.94 -0.33 7.02
C ALA A 229 16.14 -0.60 7.94
N SER A 230 16.80 0.42 8.50
CA SER A 230 17.89 0.23 9.47
C SER A 230 17.42 0.06 10.91
N LEU A 231 16.11 0.23 11.17
CA LEU A 231 15.54 -0.06 12.49
C LEU A 231 15.49 -1.56 12.75
N VAL A 232 15.82 -1.98 13.98
CA VAL A 232 15.75 -3.41 14.39
C VAL A 232 14.36 -4.00 14.15
N ASN A 233 13.32 -3.22 14.46
CA ASN A 233 11.95 -3.53 14.07
C ASN A 233 11.37 -2.34 13.30
N PRO A 234 11.25 -2.41 11.97
CA PRO A 234 10.72 -1.32 11.18
C PRO A 234 9.30 -0.92 11.54
N LEU A 235 8.49 -1.80 12.13
CA LEU A 235 7.10 -1.53 12.50
C LEU A 235 6.92 -1.04 13.94
N GLU A 236 7.94 -1.14 14.80
CA GLU A 236 7.86 -0.74 16.22
C GLU A 236 9.17 -0.12 16.72
N GLY A 237 9.92 0.53 15.82
CA GLY A 237 11.25 1.07 16.08
C GLY A 237 11.22 2.53 16.53
N THR A 238 12.32 2.99 17.12
CA THR A 238 12.55 4.40 17.45
C THR A 238 13.87 4.81 16.80
N PHE A 239 13.87 5.94 16.09
CA PHE A 239 15.09 6.46 15.47
C PHE A 239 16.05 6.97 16.53
N ASP A 240 17.34 6.67 16.38
CA ASP A 240 18.37 7.28 17.20
C ASP A 240 18.68 8.69 16.68
N LEU A 241 18.36 9.69 17.49
CA LEU A 241 18.58 11.10 17.18
C LEU A 241 19.83 11.66 17.86
N SER A 242 20.70 10.82 18.43
CA SER A 242 21.92 11.22 19.13
C SER A 242 22.88 12.04 18.27
N GLN A 243 22.85 11.84 16.95
CA GLN A 243 23.67 12.59 15.99
C GLN A 243 22.99 13.87 15.47
N CYS A 244 21.73 14.13 15.86
CA CYS A 244 20.92 15.24 15.34
C CYS A 244 20.95 16.48 16.26
N GLY A 245 22.14 16.83 16.77
CA GLY A 245 22.31 17.88 17.78
C GLY A 245 21.55 17.58 19.07
N ASP A 246 20.80 18.55 19.60
CA ASP A 246 19.95 18.37 20.79
C ASP A 246 18.50 18.02 20.45
N THR A 247 18.20 17.67 19.18
CA THR A 247 16.86 17.28 18.73
C THR A 247 16.29 16.15 19.58
N GLY A 248 17.13 15.17 19.95
CA GLY A 248 16.74 14.03 20.77
C GLY A 248 16.30 14.39 22.20
N GLU A 249 16.62 15.58 22.72
CA GLU A 249 16.16 16.04 24.03
C GLU A 249 14.68 16.44 24.01
N TYR A 250 14.20 16.92 22.86
CA TYR A 250 12.86 17.49 22.69
C TYR A 250 11.93 16.60 21.88
N LEU A 251 12.49 15.69 21.07
CA LEU A 251 11.75 14.91 20.08
C LEU A 251 12.03 13.41 20.22
N SER A 252 10.99 12.61 20.00
CA SER A 252 11.09 11.16 19.82
C SER A 252 10.31 10.79 18.57
N ILE A 253 10.97 10.24 17.56
CA ILE A 253 10.33 9.79 16.32
C ILE A 253 10.37 8.26 16.30
N SER A 254 9.21 7.64 16.14
CA SER A 254 9.04 6.18 16.14
C SER A 254 8.19 5.71 14.98
N THR A 255 8.33 4.45 14.61
CA THR A 255 7.46 3.77 13.66
C THR A 255 6.41 2.93 14.39
N GLY A 256 5.33 2.57 13.69
CA GLY A 256 4.19 1.88 14.28
C GLY A 256 3.24 2.85 14.96
N TYR A 257 2.65 2.49 16.09
CA TYR A 257 1.79 3.39 16.87
C TYR A 257 2.03 3.26 18.36
N ARG A 258 1.65 4.31 19.09
CA ARG A 258 1.78 4.37 20.54
C ARG A 258 0.85 3.36 21.23
N LYS A 259 1.45 2.41 21.93
CA LYS A 259 0.73 1.41 22.77
C LYS A 259 0.63 1.81 24.24
N GLY A 260 1.37 2.84 24.67
CA GLY A 260 1.42 3.28 26.06
C GLY A 260 2.33 4.49 26.25
N LYS A 261 2.49 4.89 27.52
CA LYS A 261 3.40 5.97 27.90
C LYS A 261 4.83 5.44 28.04
N LYS A 262 5.78 6.17 27.47
CA LYS A 262 7.22 5.94 27.62
C LYS A 262 7.77 6.95 28.62
N VAL A 263 8.42 6.50 29.69
CA VAL A 263 8.90 7.38 30.77
C VAL A 263 9.99 8.32 30.23
N GLU A 264 10.85 7.79 29.38
CA GLU A 264 11.92 8.49 28.67
C GLU A 264 11.42 9.63 27.75
N ASN A 265 10.14 9.60 27.36
CA ASN A 265 9.53 10.60 26.48
C ASN A 265 8.66 11.61 27.22
N THR A 266 8.61 11.57 28.56
CA THR A 266 7.68 12.40 29.36
C THR A 266 7.69 13.89 28.96
N ASN A 267 8.87 14.44 28.65
CA ASN A 267 9.03 15.85 28.28
C ASN A 267 9.26 16.08 26.78
N LYS A 268 9.01 15.07 25.94
CA LYS A 268 9.25 15.12 24.49
C LYS A 268 7.94 15.22 23.71
N LEU A 269 8.04 15.80 22.52
CA LEU A 269 7.08 15.57 21.45
C LEU A 269 7.34 14.17 20.88
N GLU A 270 6.31 13.34 20.83
CA GLU A 270 6.35 12.04 20.19
C GLU A 270 5.71 12.13 18.82
N ILE A 271 6.46 11.72 17.79
CA ILE A 271 5.99 11.56 16.41
C ILE A 271 5.96 10.09 16.08
N TRP A 272 4.85 9.63 15.52
CA TRP A 272 4.63 8.26 15.08
C TRP A 272 4.39 8.21 13.58
N LEU A 273 5.27 7.50 12.87
CA LEU A 273 5.11 7.14 11.46
C LEU A 273 4.40 5.78 11.40
N THR A 274 3.09 5.82 11.16
CA THR A 274 2.22 4.66 11.36
C THR A 274 1.72 4.10 10.04
N PRO A 275 2.15 2.89 9.63
CA PRO A 275 1.53 2.19 8.50
C PRO A 275 0.06 1.91 8.79
N ARG A 276 -0.80 2.26 7.84
CA ARG A 276 -2.25 2.13 7.96
C ARG A 276 -2.69 0.69 8.28
N PHE A 277 -2.10 -0.29 7.59
CA PHE A 277 -2.49 -1.69 7.72
C PHE A 277 -2.28 -2.23 9.14
N LEU A 278 -1.30 -1.68 9.86
CA LEU A 278 -1.01 -2.05 11.24
C LEU A 278 -2.17 -1.65 12.15
N VAL A 279 -2.70 -0.44 11.97
CA VAL A 279 -3.89 0.04 12.69
C VAL A 279 -5.13 -0.73 12.29
N GLU A 280 -5.33 -0.99 10.99
CA GLU A 280 -6.47 -1.76 10.48
C GLU A 280 -6.56 -3.13 11.15
N LYS A 281 -5.42 -3.81 11.28
CA LYS A 281 -5.34 -5.11 11.93
C LYS A 281 -5.64 -5.04 13.44
N GLU A 282 -5.06 -4.05 14.12
CA GLU A 282 -5.09 -3.94 15.57
C GLU A 282 -6.23 -3.05 16.10
N ILE A 283 -7.15 -2.61 15.23
CA ILE A 283 -8.20 -1.63 15.58
C ILE A 283 -9.15 -2.16 16.67
N ASN A 284 -9.30 -3.48 16.77
CA ASN A 284 -10.11 -4.14 17.79
C ASN A 284 -9.32 -4.59 19.02
N GLY A 285 -8.01 -4.31 19.05
CA GLY A 285 -7.11 -4.60 20.15
C GLY A 285 -6.35 -3.35 20.57
N SER A 286 -5.02 -3.41 20.45
CA SER A 286 -4.12 -2.38 20.99
C SER A 286 -4.23 -1.02 20.29
N ALA A 287 -4.77 -0.95 19.07
CA ALA A 287 -4.98 0.27 18.31
C ALA A 287 -6.40 0.86 18.44
N GLN A 288 -7.22 0.38 19.38
CA GLN A 288 -8.63 0.81 19.55
C GLN A 288 -8.82 2.32 19.71
N HIS A 289 -7.80 3.03 20.19
CA HIS A 289 -7.85 4.47 20.37
C HIS A 289 -7.96 5.25 19.05
N PHE A 290 -7.67 4.62 17.90
CA PHE A 290 -7.85 5.22 16.57
C PHE A 290 -9.27 5.09 15.99
N LYS A 291 -10.22 4.42 16.66
CA LYS A 291 -11.60 4.25 16.15
C LYS A 291 -12.32 5.56 15.79
N LYS A 292 -11.90 6.70 16.34
CA LYS A 292 -12.48 8.01 16.01
C LYS A 292 -12.01 8.59 14.68
N ILE A 293 -10.86 8.17 14.20
CA ILE A 293 -10.24 8.66 12.95
C ILE A 293 -10.24 7.58 11.86
N PHE A 294 -10.29 6.31 12.24
CA PHE A 294 -10.25 5.17 11.32
C PHE A 294 -11.65 4.53 11.18
N PRO A 295 -12.11 4.19 9.96
CA PRO A 295 -11.48 4.41 8.66
C PRO A 295 -11.88 5.75 8.01
N SER A 296 -12.78 6.53 8.60
CA SER A 296 -13.44 7.66 7.92
C SER A 296 -12.50 8.84 7.61
N LYS A 297 -11.63 9.22 8.54
CA LYS A 297 -10.67 10.34 8.38
C LYS A 297 -9.28 9.90 7.92
N TRP A 298 -9.06 8.59 7.90
CA TRP A 298 -7.85 7.99 7.36
C TRP A 298 -8.27 7.14 6.15
N PRO A 299 -8.28 7.72 4.94
CA PRO A 299 -8.66 6.97 3.73
C PRO A 299 -7.60 5.95 3.31
N GLU A 300 -8.00 4.95 2.51
CA GLU A 300 -7.09 3.91 2.04
C GLU A 300 -5.93 4.42 1.17
N LYS A 301 -6.11 5.55 0.47
CA LYS A 301 -5.05 6.20 -0.32
C LYS A 301 -3.87 6.67 0.55
N ALA A 302 -4.11 6.94 1.83
CA ALA A 302 -3.10 7.35 2.80
C ALA A 302 -2.55 6.12 3.51
N SER A 303 -1.58 5.48 2.87
CA SER A 303 -0.96 4.24 3.34
C SER A 303 -0.17 4.39 4.66
N ILE A 304 0.23 5.61 5.00
CA ILE A 304 0.95 5.96 6.23
C ILE A 304 0.27 7.19 6.83
N GLY A 305 0.13 7.20 8.16
CA GLY A 305 -0.29 8.36 8.94
C GLY A 305 0.88 8.89 9.75
N ILE A 306 0.93 10.20 9.93
CA ILE A 306 1.83 10.84 10.88
C ILE A 306 0.99 11.29 12.06
N LEU A 307 1.37 10.91 13.27
CA LEU A 307 0.66 11.27 14.49
C LEU A 307 1.58 11.92 15.51
N TRP A 308 1.07 12.94 16.19
CA TRP A 308 1.81 13.74 17.17
C TRP A 308 1.13 13.71 18.52
N THR A 309 1.91 13.60 19.60
CA THR A 309 1.42 13.71 20.97
C THR A 309 2.52 14.14 21.92
N LEU A 310 2.17 14.64 23.10
CA LEU A 310 3.15 14.92 24.16
C LEU A 310 3.32 13.67 25.02
N GLY A 311 4.57 13.30 25.34
CA GLY A 311 4.80 12.06 26.08
C GLY A 311 4.26 12.07 27.51
N LYS A 312 4.13 13.23 28.16
CA LYS A 312 3.45 13.37 29.46
C LYS A 312 1.95 13.06 29.41
N TRP A 313 1.31 13.06 28.24
CA TRP A 313 -0.13 12.80 28.14
C TRP A 313 -0.43 11.31 28.30
N ASP A 314 -1.20 10.98 29.32
CA ASP A 314 -1.64 9.61 29.60
C ASP A 314 -2.79 9.16 28.68
N LYS A 315 -3.51 10.12 28.09
CA LYS A 315 -4.65 9.81 27.22
C LYS A 315 -4.16 9.48 25.81
N MET A 316 -4.07 8.19 25.51
CA MET A 316 -3.84 7.65 24.15
C MET A 316 -4.91 8.05 23.12
N ARG A 317 -5.85 8.95 23.42
CA ARG A 317 -6.86 9.45 22.47
C ARG A 317 -6.57 10.88 21.99
N ARG A 318 -5.50 11.49 22.48
CA ARG A 318 -5.14 12.87 22.17
C ARG A 318 -3.91 12.88 21.25
N TYR A 319 -4.19 12.87 19.96
CA TYR A 319 -3.21 13.08 18.90
C TYR A 319 -3.69 14.16 17.96
N ASP A 320 -2.75 14.94 17.47
CA ASP A 320 -2.88 15.52 16.14
C ASP A 320 -2.44 14.49 15.13
N TYR A 321 -2.97 14.55 13.91
CA TYR A 321 -2.70 13.54 12.91
C TYR A 321 -2.84 14.07 11.49
N LEU A 322 -2.00 13.54 10.60
CA LEU A 322 -2.02 13.75 9.16
C LEU A 322 -2.15 12.38 8.51
N THR A 323 -3.39 12.06 8.11
CA THR A 323 -3.78 10.70 7.69
C THR A 323 -4.50 10.68 6.35
N ASP A 324 -4.51 11.79 5.62
CA ASP A 324 -5.24 12.00 4.37
C ASP A 324 -4.32 12.20 3.16
N HIS A 325 -3.02 12.35 3.39
CA HIS A 325 -1.98 12.54 2.39
C HIS A 325 -1.41 11.20 1.89
N LYS A 326 -1.00 11.19 0.63
CA LYS A 326 -0.22 10.08 0.06
C LYS A 326 1.22 10.14 0.57
N MET A 327 1.90 9.00 0.56
CA MET A 327 3.29 8.91 1.03
C MET A 327 4.24 9.85 0.28
N GLU A 328 4.05 10.04 -1.02
CA GLU A 328 4.81 10.97 -1.86
C GLU A 328 4.63 12.42 -1.40
N GLU A 329 3.44 12.77 -0.95
CA GLU A 329 3.11 14.10 -0.44
C GLU A 329 3.68 14.31 0.97
N LEU A 330 3.94 13.22 1.71
CA LEU A 330 4.52 13.30 3.06
C LEU A 330 5.95 13.85 3.07
N GLY A 331 6.70 13.76 1.97
CA GLY A 331 8.09 14.23 1.89
C GLY A 331 8.30 15.65 1.38
N ASN A 332 7.25 16.31 0.87
CA ASN A 332 7.40 17.62 0.24
C ASN A 332 7.74 18.74 1.23
N ASP A 333 7.38 18.59 2.51
CA ASP A 333 7.65 19.57 3.56
C ASP A 333 8.23 18.88 4.79
N ASN A 334 8.81 19.68 5.69
CA ASN A 334 9.27 19.16 6.97
C ASN A 334 8.07 18.82 7.89
N LEU A 335 8.32 18.01 8.91
CA LEU A 335 7.32 17.60 9.89
C LEU A 335 6.76 18.77 10.72
N TYR A 336 7.52 19.86 10.86
CA TYR A 336 7.11 21.05 11.60
C TYR A 336 6.00 21.83 10.87
N GLU A 337 6.15 22.08 9.56
CA GLU A 337 5.13 22.77 8.74
C GLU A 337 3.84 21.96 8.64
N LYS A 338 3.96 20.62 8.53
CA LYS A 338 2.81 19.70 8.47
C LYS A 338 1.97 19.69 9.73
N HIS A 339 2.61 19.85 10.89
CA HIS A 339 1.90 19.95 12.17
C HIS A 339 0.93 21.15 12.18
N GLY A 340 1.35 22.29 11.60
CA GLY A 340 0.54 23.52 11.54
C GLY A 340 -0.76 23.41 10.72
N TYR A 341 -0.91 22.38 9.89
CA TYR A 341 -2.04 22.22 8.96
C TYR A 341 -3.10 21.20 9.41
N THR A 342 -2.96 20.59 10.59
CA THR A 342 -3.81 19.46 10.98
C THR A 342 -5.30 19.86 11.13
N PRO A 343 -6.28 19.12 10.57
CA PRO A 343 -7.70 19.46 10.72
C PRO A 343 -8.25 18.97 12.08
N GLY A 344 -8.74 19.88 12.93
CA GLY A 344 -9.38 19.53 14.20
C GLY A 344 -10.23 20.65 14.80
N ASP A 345 -11.39 20.28 15.37
CA ASP A 345 -12.40 21.21 15.89
C ASP A 345 -12.03 21.91 17.22
N GLU A 346 -10.98 21.48 17.94
CA GLU A 346 -10.49 22.10 19.20
C GLU A 346 -9.30 21.30 19.81
N PRO A 347 -8.25 21.90 20.43
CA PRO A 347 -7.63 23.20 20.21
C PRO A 347 -6.14 23.09 19.79
N HIS A 348 -5.81 23.65 18.62
CA HIS A 348 -4.44 23.83 18.11
C HIS A 348 -3.58 24.87 18.84
N GLN A 349 -4.17 25.64 19.76
CA GLN A 349 -3.49 26.83 20.29
C GLN A 349 -2.68 26.60 21.57
N TYR A 350 -2.89 25.48 22.28
CA TYR A 350 -2.26 25.27 23.60
C TYR A 350 -0.99 24.43 23.58
N MET A 351 -0.77 23.60 22.54
CA MET A 351 0.36 22.67 22.54
C MET A 351 1.70 23.31 22.20
N CYS A 352 1.72 24.49 21.57
CA CYS A 352 2.90 24.88 20.79
C CYS A 352 3.72 26.07 21.29
N LYS A 353 3.23 26.91 22.23
CA LYS A 353 3.95 28.15 22.54
C LYS A 353 5.27 27.98 23.30
N GLU A 354 5.46 26.93 24.10
CA GLU A 354 6.67 26.80 24.93
C GLU A 354 7.76 25.90 24.30
N ILE A 355 7.39 24.86 23.55
CA ILE A 355 8.37 23.94 22.91
C ILE A 355 8.80 24.45 21.52
N TYR A 356 7.89 25.12 20.78
CA TYR A 356 8.13 25.49 19.38
C TYR A 356 8.55 26.95 19.17
N ALA A 357 8.41 27.82 20.19
CA ALA A 357 8.78 29.23 20.05
C ALA A 357 10.29 29.47 19.89
N THR A 358 11.13 28.46 20.09
CA THR A 358 12.59 28.62 20.12
C THR A 358 13.36 27.76 19.13
N ARG A 359 12.80 26.67 18.58
CA ARG A 359 13.56 25.73 17.72
C ARG A 359 12.73 25.17 16.56
N LYS A 360 13.14 25.49 15.33
CA LYS A 360 12.66 24.83 14.12
C LYS A 360 13.46 23.53 13.95
N PHE A 361 12.77 22.40 13.78
CA PHE A 361 13.40 21.12 13.46
C PHE A 361 13.12 20.80 11.99
N HIS A 362 14.16 20.78 11.15
CA HIS A 362 14.01 20.44 9.73
C HIS A 362 14.18 18.93 9.55
N VAL A 363 13.12 18.21 9.90
CA VAL A 363 13.05 16.76 9.72
C VAL A 363 12.04 16.44 8.63
N HIS A 364 12.43 15.64 7.64
CA HIS A 364 11.60 15.25 6.50
C HIS A 364 11.41 13.74 6.46
N PHE A 365 10.27 13.30 5.92
CA PHE A 365 10.03 11.90 5.64
C PHE A 365 10.02 11.68 4.13
N VAL A 366 11.11 11.14 3.58
CA VAL A 366 11.29 10.92 2.13
C VAL A 366 11.02 9.46 1.79
N ASN A 367 10.55 9.18 0.58
CA ASN A 367 10.26 7.84 0.08
C ASN A 367 10.94 7.59 -1.26
#